data_AF-A0A4Z0Y9Y2-F1
#
_entry.id   AF-A0A4Z0Y9Y2-F1
#
_cell.length_a   1.000
_cell.length_b   1.000
_cell.length_c   1.000
_cell.angle_alpha   90.00
_cell.angle_beta   90.00
_cell.angle_gamma   90.00
#
_symmetry.space_group_name_H-M   'P 1'
#
loop_
_entity.id
_entity.type
_entity.pdbx_description
1 polymer ?
#
loop_
_entity_poly.entity_id
_entity_poly.type
_entity_poly.pdbx_seq_one_letter_code
_entity_poly.pdbx_strand_id
1 'polypeptide(L)'
;MLIAPLSLDHDLSYTFFTFLTFLTFLTSFTTALLLIVTEDRFRPWTPSRSSLETFRVLRLTGRPGPEWRSRDSDPVFLAMWAKCFTQDSTTLRSELGRFALDKPQIPDNGSAKSQQLKYHAWISHGRKDEEHPFNNKEYPERQQVDLPEGGHAFLPAKLTDSKICANCAKPDTEAACSGCLVEVDSHVVMKTAYCNKACQTQHWKEHKSQCLGRRKVCRAVSLLYDLFVMFQKKASIDKQVTGIAEKQGITNILYGQPDEWAFQGKPFVSRFPSGMAPSEEHALAALFDSECQQLLSTCHGVVDLLLIPLCQTLQEVQIMPRNAHRPTCDMRDDAAHNTMYNQHSVLCATLMSGEQMAIDIAGAQFGWRETVAQWGVWTSHRVAGKPCPELFGYARQCMETLYPLVAPKFVQVSESQRSSLAQKMEVAIQNKMKENKAPSAVELYKLDDATFASCKLAILSSAEEALDNGLRELYESKVGLCYIDAGGLWQATTTKQQAEALERVWLTDQDVKMAKDKGTDLRIIYQLRCKNQGGRQKFKAAGLEMP
;
A
#
# COMPACT_ATOMS: atom_id res chain seq x y z
N MET A 1 -43.13 -13.50 -23.32
CA MET A 1 -42.99 -13.78 -21.87
C MET A 1 -42.51 -15.22 -21.77
N LEU A 2 -41.20 -15.42 -21.84
CA LEU A 2 -40.53 -16.72 -21.82
C LEU A 2 -39.25 -16.53 -21.00
N ILE A 3 -39.19 -17.22 -19.87
CA ILE A 3 -38.04 -17.25 -18.96
C ILE A 3 -37.09 -18.32 -19.51
N ALA A 4 -35.86 -17.90 -19.86
CA ALA A 4 -34.77 -18.80 -20.17
C ALA A 4 -33.90 -19.03 -18.92
N PRO A 5 -33.38 -20.24 -18.67
CA PRO A 5 -32.54 -20.53 -17.52
C PRO A 5 -31.09 -20.09 -17.76
N LEU A 6 -30.51 -19.41 -16.78
CA LEU A 6 -29.10 -19.08 -16.70
C LEU A 6 -28.31 -20.34 -16.31
N SER A 7 -27.43 -20.76 -17.21
CA SER A 7 -26.39 -21.77 -17.02
C SER A 7 -25.31 -21.20 -16.09
N LEU A 8 -25.22 -21.74 -14.87
CA LEU A 8 -24.14 -21.52 -13.91
C LEU A 8 -23.18 -22.70 -14.02
N ASP A 9 -22.10 -22.55 -14.79
CA ASP A 9 -20.91 -23.39 -14.70
C ASP A 9 -19.79 -22.76 -15.54
N HIS A 10 -18.94 -21.94 -14.91
CA HIS A 10 -17.61 -21.60 -15.45
C HIS A 10 -16.60 -21.00 -14.46
N ASP A 11 -16.95 -20.68 -13.21
CA ASP A 11 -16.08 -19.91 -12.30
C ASP A 11 -15.12 -20.70 -11.38
N LEU A 12 -15.20 -22.04 -11.34
CA LEU A 12 -14.31 -22.84 -10.47
C LEU A 12 -12.98 -23.25 -11.14
N SER A 13 -12.83 -23.10 -12.45
CA SER A 13 -11.62 -23.55 -13.17
C SER A 13 -10.47 -22.55 -13.09
N TYR A 14 -10.74 -21.25 -12.92
CA TYR A 14 -9.70 -20.22 -12.88
C TYR A 14 -8.90 -20.25 -11.56
N THR A 15 -9.57 -20.46 -10.43
CA THR A 15 -8.95 -20.48 -9.09
C THR A 15 -8.08 -21.73 -8.86
N PHE A 16 -8.43 -22.86 -9.48
CA PHE A 16 -7.64 -24.09 -9.39
C PHE A 16 -6.39 -24.04 -10.30
N PHE A 17 -6.47 -23.31 -11.43
CA PHE A 17 -5.35 -23.16 -12.35
C PHE A 17 -4.26 -22.24 -11.79
N THR A 18 -4.61 -21.18 -11.05
CA THR A 18 -3.63 -20.34 -10.33
C THR A 18 -2.89 -21.11 -9.24
N PHE A 19 -3.57 -22.00 -8.51
CA PHE A 19 -2.96 -22.78 -7.43
C PHE A 19 -1.98 -23.85 -7.93
N LEU A 20 -2.31 -24.55 -9.03
CA LEU A 20 -1.43 -25.58 -9.61
C LEU A 20 -0.21 -24.96 -10.29
N THR A 21 -0.37 -23.81 -10.97
CA THR A 21 0.74 -23.08 -11.62
C THR A 21 1.72 -22.53 -10.58
N PHE A 22 1.24 -22.18 -9.38
CA PHE A 22 2.07 -21.72 -8.26
C PHE A 22 3.02 -22.83 -7.75
N LEU A 23 2.54 -24.07 -7.62
CA LEU A 23 3.32 -25.23 -7.15
C LEU A 23 4.42 -25.69 -8.14
N THR A 24 4.17 -25.67 -9.44
CA THR A 24 5.19 -25.97 -10.47
C THR A 24 6.22 -24.84 -10.64
N PHE A 25 5.83 -23.59 -10.37
CA PHE A 25 6.74 -22.44 -10.37
C PHE A 25 7.71 -22.49 -9.18
N LEU A 26 7.23 -22.86 -8.00
CA LEU A 26 8.00 -22.97 -6.75
C LEU A 26 9.20 -23.93 -6.83
N THR A 27 9.03 -25.09 -7.47
CA THR A 27 10.08 -26.10 -7.63
C THR A 27 11.12 -25.73 -8.70
N SER A 28 10.68 -25.02 -9.75
CA SER A 28 11.58 -24.54 -10.81
C SER A 28 12.43 -23.34 -10.36
N PHE A 29 11.87 -22.46 -9.52
CA PHE A 29 12.53 -21.24 -9.07
C PHE A 29 13.62 -21.47 -8.02
N THR A 30 13.39 -22.37 -7.05
CA THR A 30 14.41 -22.77 -6.05
C THR A 30 15.64 -23.39 -6.70
N THR A 31 15.45 -24.15 -7.79
CA THR A 31 16.55 -24.77 -8.55
C THR A 31 17.32 -23.75 -9.38
N ALA A 32 16.63 -22.77 -9.98
CA ALA A 32 17.26 -21.67 -10.72
C ALA A 32 18.09 -20.75 -9.81
N LEU A 33 17.63 -20.47 -8.59
CA LEU A 33 18.36 -19.63 -7.64
C LEU A 33 19.67 -20.26 -7.17
N LEU A 34 19.71 -21.59 -7.02
CA LEU A 34 20.93 -22.32 -6.68
C LEU A 34 21.97 -22.27 -7.82
N LEU A 35 21.52 -22.23 -9.08
CA LEU A 35 22.37 -22.17 -10.28
C LEU A 35 22.95 -20.77 -10.52
N ILE A 36 22.24 -19.69 -10.15
CA ILE A 36 22.74 -18.30 -10.22
C ILE A 36 24.04 -18.11 -9.41
N VAL A 37 24.26 -18.95 -8.38
CA VAL A 37 25.37 -18.79 -7.44
C VAL A 37 26.61 -19.61 -7.81
N THR A 38 26.50 -20.59 -8.72
CA THR A 38 27.59 -21.55 -8.99
C THR A 38 28.23 -21.43 -10.38
N GLU A 39 27.64 -20.74 -11.36
CA GLU A 39 28.24 -20.61 -12.70
C GLU A 39 28.17 -19.18 -13.28
N ASP A 40 29.31 -18.70 -13.81
CA ASP A 40 29.50 -17.45 -14.59
C ASP A 40 28.81 -17.48 -15.98
N ARG A 41 27.83 -18.36 -16.18
CA ARG A 41 27.15 -18.55 -17.47
C ARG A 41 25.64 -18.51 -17.32
N PHE A 42 25.11 -17.31 -17.09
CA PHE A 42 23.68 -17.05 -17.31
C PHE A 42 23.47 -15.72 -18.02
N ARG A 43 22.53 -15.70 -18.98
CA ARG A 43 22.08 -14.46 -19.62
C ARG A 43 21.12 -13.73 -18.65
N PRO A 44 21.15 -12.38 -18.63
CA PRO A 44 20.24 -11.60 -17.79
C PRO A 44 18.77 -11.94 -18.07
N TRP A 45 17.96 -11.93 -17.00
CA TRP A 45 16.52 -12.10 -17.09
C TRP A 45 15.91 -10.92 -17.85
N THR A 46 15.49 -11.14 -19.10
CA THR A 46 14.68 -10.20 -19.88
C THR A 46 13.23 -10.65 -19.85
N PRO A 47 12.27 -9.80 -19.47
CA PRO A 47 10.85 -10.16 -19.52
C PRO A 47 10.36 -10.09 -20.98
N SER A 48 10.55 -11.15 -21.77
CA SER A 48 9.86 -11.29 -23.06
C SER A 48 8.59 -12.13 -22.91
N ARG A 49 7.50 -11.66 -23.53
CA ARG A 49 6.23 -12.38 -23.64
C ARG A 49 6.43 -13.70 -24.39
N SER A 50 5.86 -14.77 -23.84
CA SER A 50 5.75 -16.15 -24.38
C SER A 50 7.05 -16.92 -24.64
N SER A 51 7.44 -17.75 -23.66
CA SER A 51 8.11 -19.03 -23.94
C SER A 51 7.87 -20.00 -22.77
N LEU A 52 6.85 -20.84 -22.91
CA LEU A 52 6.79 -22.14 -22.24
C LEU A 52 7.71 -23.07 -23.05
N GLU A 53 9.02 -23.02 -22.78
CA GLU A 53 9.94 -24.06 -23.25
C GLU A 53 10.53 -24.82 -22.06
N THR A 54 10.45 -26.14 -22.19
CA THR A 54 10.81 -27.19 -21.25
C THR A 54 12.26 -27.05 -20.76
N PHE A 55 12.45 -26.81 -19.46
CA PHE A 55 13.75 -26.95 -18.81
C PHE A 55 14.19 -28.41 -18.81
N ARG A 56 15.27 -28.75 -19.52
CA ARG A 56 15.99 -30.03 -19.33
C ARG A 56 16.83 -29.94 -18.06
N VAL A 57 16.47 -30.75 -17.06
CA VAL A 57 17.21 -30.94 -15.81
C VAL A 57 18.50 -31.72 -16.09
N LEU A 58 19.66 -31.08 -15.93
CA LEU A 58 20.94 -31.76 -15.77
C LEU A 58 21.09 -32.16 -14.29
N ARG A 59 20.94 -33.46 -13.98
CA ARG A 59 21.37 -34.01 -12.69
C ARG A 59 22.90 -34.02 -12.65
N LEU A 60 23.48 -33.11 -11.88
CA LEU A 60 24.88 -33.21 -11.45
C LEU A 60 24.90 -33.77 -10.02
N THR A 61 25.16 -35.08 -9.89
CA THR A 61 25.40 -35.77 -8.62
C THR A 61 26.86 -35.60 -8.16
N GLY A 62 27.38 -34.38 -8.18
CA GLY A 62 28.75 -34.08 -7.74
C GLY A 62 28.77 -33.60 -6.29
N ARG A 63 29.42 -34.33 -5.37
CA ARG A 63 29.76 -33.80 -4.04
C ARG A 63 30.73 -32.62 -4.21
N PRO A 64 30.52 -31.48 -3.54
CA PRO A 64 31.51 -30.40 -3.55
C PRO A 64 32.80 -30.87 -2.85
N GLY A 65 33.94 -30.69 -3.51
CA GLY A 65 35.26 -30.96 -2.95
C GLY A 65 35.62 -29.96 -1.82
N PRO A 66 36.51 -30.33 -0.90
CA PRO A 66 36.77 -29.62 0.37
C PRO A 66 37.48 -28.25 0.26
N GLU A 67 37.74 -27.72 -0.93
CA GLU A 67 38.56 -26.50 -1.12
C GLU A 67 37.84 -25.25 -1.62
N TRP A 68 36.51 -25.28 -1.78
CA TRP A 68 35.75 -24.07 -2.16
C TRP A 68 35.42 -23.21 -0.93
N ARG A 69 36.44 -22.59 -0.32
CA ARG A 69 36.23 -21.44 0.57
C ARG A 69 36.22 -20.17 -0.26
N SER A 70 35.06 -19.88 -0.87
CA SER A 70 34.83 -18.55 -1.43
C SER A 70 34.99 -17.53 -0.30
N ARG A 71 35.86 -16.54 -0.48
CA ARG A 71 35.95 -15.37 0.42
C ARG A 71 34.78 -14.40 0.23
N ASP A 72 33.95 -14.67 -0.76
CA ASP A 72 32.69 -13.97 -0.99
C ASP A 72 31.67 -14.49 0.04
N SER A 73 31.18 -13.61 0.92
CA SER A 73 30.14 -13.93 1.90
C SER A 73 28.78 -14.21 1.27
N ASP A 74 28.62 -13.86 -0.01
CA ASP A 74 27.33 -13.77 -0.67
C ASP A 74 26.70 -15.14 -1.00
N PRO A 75 27.44 -16.21 -1.37
CA PRO A 75 26.88 -17.55 -1.52
C PRO A 75 26.31 -18.11 -0.22
N VAL A 76 26.92 -17.79 0.92
CA VAL A 76 26.43 -18.21 2.25
C VAL A 76 25.15 -17.46 2.60
N PHE A 77 25.13 -16.15 2.36
CA PHE A 77 23.92 -15.33 2.48
C PHE A 77 22.79 -15.88 1.61
N LEU A 78 23.00 -15.99 0.29
CA LEU A 78 21.97 -16.46 -0.64
C LEU A 78 21.50 -17.89 -0.34
N ALA A 79 22.39 -18.80 0.06
CA ALA A 79 22.00 -20.16 0.43
C ALA A 79 21.21 -20.23 1.75
N MET A 80 21.51 -19.35 2.71
CA MET A 80 20.74 -19.21 3.95
C MET A 80 19.33 -18.70 3.64
N TRP A 81 19.22 -17.61 2.87
CA TRP A 81 17.94 -17.00 2.52
C TRP A 81 17.12 -17.87 1.55
N ALA A 82 17.72 -18.53 0.56
CA ALA A 82 17.02 -19.45 -0.33
C ALA A 82 16.35 -20.62 0.41
N LYS A 83 16.92 -21.06 1.55
CA LYS A 83 16.31 -22.09 2.41
C LYS A 83 15.17 -21.53 3.28
N CYS A 84 15.31 -20.31 3.78
CA CYS A 84 14.30 -19.66 4.61
C CYS A 84 13.07 -19.20 3.82
N PHE A 85 13.21 -18.85 2.53
CA PHE A 85 12.16 -18.20 1.74
C PHE A 85 11.54 -19.08 0.65
N THR A 86 11.39 -20.38 0.91
CA THR A 86 10.72 -21.30 -0.01
C THR A 86 9.23 -21.01 -0.20
N GLN A 87 8.63 -20.03 0.50
CA GLN A 87 7.20 -19.74 0.45
C GLN A 87 6.84 -18.33 -0.01
N ASP A 88 7.73 -17.34 0.08
CA ASP A 88 7.44 -15.95 -0.32
C ASP A 88 8.54 -15.33 -1.20
N SER A 89 8.26 -15.29 -2.50
CA SER A 89 9.14 -14.70 -3.51
C SER A 89 9.29 -13.18 -3.39
N THR A 90 8.35 -12.47 -2.75
CA THR A 90 8.41 -11.01 -2.61
C THR A 90 9.37 -10.62 -1.49
N THR A 91 9.30 -11.28 -0.33
CA THR A 91 10.26 -11.04 0.74
C THR A 91 11.68 -11.36 0.29
N LEU A 92 11.90 -12.48 -0.42
CA LEU A 92 13.22 -12.79 -1.00
C LEU A 92 13.74 -11.67 -1.91
N ARG A 93 12.88 -11.13 -2.80
CA ARG A 93 13.28 -10.06 -3.72
C ARG A 93 13.57 -8.75 -3.00
N SER A 94 12.82 -8.44 -1.93
CA SER A 94 13.05 -7.26 -1.09
C SER A 94 14.35 -7.36 -0.30
N GLU A 95 14.67 -8.54 0.22
CA GLU A 95 15.95 -8.83 0.87
C GLU A 95 17.13 -8.72 -0.09
N LEU A 96 17.00 -9.20 -1.33
CA LEU A 96 17.99 -8.96 -2.38
C LEU A 96 18.14 -7.46 -2.70
N GLY A 97 17.04 -6.71 -2.64
CA GLY A 97 17.02 -5.24 -2.72
C GLY A 97 17.85 -4.61 -1.61
N ARG A 98 17.51 -4.88 -0.35
CA ARG A 98 18.26 -4.42 0.84
C ARG A 98 19.73 -4.77 0.75
N PHE A 99 20.03 -6.03 0.42
CA PHE A 99 21.39 -6.50 0.26
C PHE A 99 22.17 -5.72 -0.81
N ALA A 100 21.53 -5.42 -1.95
CA ALA A 100 22.15 -4.61 -2.99
C ALA A 100 22.41 -3.16 -2.54
N LEU A 101 21.53 -2.58 -1.71
CA LEU A 101 21.66 -1.23 -1.17
C LEU A 101 22.73 -1.10 -0.07
N ASP A 102 22.93 -2.16 0.72
CA ASP A 102 23.94 -2.18 1.78
C ASP A 102 25.37 -2.41 1.23
N LYS A 103 25.52 -2.77 -0.06
CA LYS A 103 26.84 -2.87 -0.71
C LYS A 103 27.40 -1.48 -0.98
N PRO A 104 28.58 -1.11 -0.44
CA PRO A 104 29.18 0.21 -0.67
C PRO A 104 29.42 0.52 -2.16
N GLN A 105 29.76 -0.51 -2.94
CA GLN A 105 29.91 -0.43 -4.38
C GLN A 105 29.52 -1.78 -5.00
N ILE A 106 28.60 -1.75 -5.96
CA ILE A 106 28.29 -2.92 -6.79
C ILE A 106 29.33 -2.95 -7.93
N PRO A 107 30.16 -4.01 -8.06
CA PRO A 107 31.20 -4.06 -9.09
C PRO A 107 30.62 -3.85 -10.48
N ASP A 108 31.27 -3.06 -11.35
CA ASP A 108 30.83 -2.91 -12.75
C ASP A 108 31.60 -3.84 -13.70
N ASN A 109 31.63 -5.12 -13.37
CA ASN A 109 32.39 -6.12 -14.11
C ASN A 109 31.55 -6.88 -15.15
N GLY A 110 30.29 -6.49 -15.35
CA GLY A 110 29.37 -7.15 -16.29
C GLY A 110 28.92 -8.56 -15.88
N SER A 111 29.34 -9.08 -14.72
CA SER A 111 28.92 -10.40 -14.23
C SER A 111 27.41 -10.46 -13.99
N ALA A 112 26.81 -11.66 -14.10
CA ALA A 112 25.39 -11.87 -13.84
C ALA A 112 24.98 -11.39 -12.43
N LYS A 113 25.84 -11.66 -11.43
CA LYS A 113 25.66 -11.18 -10.05
C LYS A 113 25.65 -9.66 -9.95
N SER A 114 26.63 -8.98 -10.56
CA SER A 114 26.67 -7.51 -10.60
C SER A 114 25.40 -6.94 -11.24
N GLN A 115 25.01 -7.47 -12.40
CA GLN A 115 23.81 -7.05 -13.10
C GLN A 115 22.56 -7.21 -12.23
N GLN A 116 22.41 -8.36 -11.57
CA GLN A 116 21.28 -8.62 -10.68
C GLN A 116 21.27 -7.65 -9.48
N LEU A 117 22.40 -7.42 -8.82
CA LEU A 117 22.46 -6.46 -7.71
C LEU A 117 22.10 -5.04 -8.17
N LYS A 118 22.63 -4.58 -9.31
CA LYS A 118 22.26 -3.28 -9.89
C LYS A 118 20.77 -3.18 -10.18
N TYR A 119 20.17 -4.25 -10.71
CA TYR A 119 18.73 -4.31 -10.98
C TYR A 119 17.88 -4.23 -9.69
N HIS A 120 18.25 -4.96 -8.65
CA HIS A 120 17.55 -4.92 -7.37
C HIS A 120 17.72 -3.57 -6.64
N ALA A 121 18.91 -2.96 -6.71
CA ALA A 121 19.12 -1.60 -6.22
C ALA A 121 18.24 -0.60 -6.98
N TRP A 122 18.18 -0.68 -8.31
CA TRP A 122 17.31 0.17 -9.14
C TRP A 122 15.82 0.03 -8.78
N ILE A 123 15.34 -1.20 -8.57
CA ILE A 123 13.96 -1.41 -8.11
C ILE A 123 13.73 -0.75 -6.76
N SER A 124 14.63 -0.99 -5.80
CA SER A 124 14.48 -0.52 -4.42
C SER A 124 14.51 1.01 -4.31
N HIS A 125 15.22 1.68 -5.21
CA HIS A 125 15.25 3.14 -5.35
C HIS A 125 14.08 3.73 -6.17
N GLY A 126 13.09 2.92 -6.54
CA GLY A 126 11.86 3.43 -7.14
C GLY A 126 11.68 3.15 -8.63
N ARG A 127 12.51 2.31 -9.25
CA ARG A 127 12.48 2.04 -10.70
C ARG A 127 12.43 3.31 -11.54
N LYS A 128 13.31 4.25 -11.25
CA LYS A 128 13.36 5.52 -11.99
C LYS A 128 13.89 5.27 -13.40
N ASP A 129 13.20 5.78 -14.41
CA ASP A 129 13.49 5.48 -15.81
C ASP A 129 14.92 5.90 -16.21
N GLU A 130 15.41 7.02 -15.67
CA GLU A 130 16.75 7.57 -15.92
C GLU A 130 17.88 6.83 -15.19
N GLU A 131 17.56 6.05 -14.15
CA GLU A 131 18.53 5.28 -13.37
C GLU A 131 18.59 3.80 -13.80
N HIS A 132 17.95 3.44 -14.92
CA HIS A 132 17.90 2.05 -15.37
C HIS A 132 19.33 1.49 -15.63
N PRO A 133 19.73 0.39 -14.96
CA PRO A 133 21.14 0.00 -14.87
C PRO A 133 21.70 -0.65 -16.15
N PHE A 134 20.85 -0.93 -17.13
CA PHE A 134 21.24 -1.58 -18.38
C PHE A 134 21.05 -0.61 -19.54
N ASN A 135 22.14 -0.41 -20.30
CA ASN A 135 22.16 0.37 -21.53
C ASN A 135 21.18 -0.23 -22.54
N ASN A 136 19.97 0.30 -22.58
CA ASN A 136 18.94 -0.20 -23.47
C ASN A 136 19.15 0.42 -24.85
N LYS A 137 20.02 -0.19 -25.67
CA LYS A 137 20.22 0.22 -27.08
C LYS A 137 18.90 0.18 -27.88
N GLU A 138 17.90 -0.56 -27.42
CA GLU A 138 16.59 -0.69 -28.07
C GLU A 138 15.63 0.48 -27.78
N TYR A 139 15.91 1.33 -26.78
CA TYR A 139 15.07 2.50 -26.48
C TYR A 139 15.90 3.79 -26.35
N PRO A 140 16.62 4.20 -27.41
CA PRO A 140 17.41 5.42 -27.41
C PRO A 140 16.55 6.69 -27.20
N GLU A 141 15.24 6.58 -27.44
CA GLU A 141 14.24 7.65 -27.25
C GLU A 141 13.47 7.55 -25.92
N ARG A 142 13.99 6.89 -24.87
CA ARG A 142 13.59 7.30 -23.51
C ARG A 142 14.13 8.71 -23.30
N GLN A 143 13.42 9.68 -23.89
CA GLN A 143 13.69 11.10 -23.81
C GLN A 143 13.98 11.39 -22.35
N GLN A 144 15.15 11.99 -22.10
CA GLN A 144 15.45 12.63 -20.83
C GLN A 144 14.17 13.38 -20.42
N VAL A 145 13.49 12.86 -19.41
CA VAL A 145 12.30 13.50 -18.90
C VAL A 145 12.87 14.67 -18.12
N ASP A 146 12.62 15.90 -18.57
CA ASP A 146 12.89 17.08 -17.75
C ASP A 146 12.08 16.93 -16.48
N LEU A 147 12.74 16.42 -15.43
CA LEU A 147 12.14 16.24 -14.12
C LEU A 147 12.03 17.63 -13.48
N PRO A 148 10.88 17.97 -12.87
CA PRO A 148 10.72 19.23 -12.18
C PRO A 148 11.65 19.33 -10.96
N GLU A 149 11.79 20.55 -10.44
CA GLU A 149 12.37 20.80 -9.13
C GLU A 149 11.54 20.03 -8.08
N GLY A 150 12.13 19.00 -7.44
CA GLY A 150 11.40 18.01 -6.63
C GLY A 150 11.40 16.58 -7.20
N GLY A 151 12.02 16.35 -8.35
CA GLY A 151 12.22 15.01 -8.93
C GLY A 151 10.90 14.33 -9.24
N HIS A 152 10.77 13.05 -8.86
CA HIS A 152 9.58 12.24 -9.14
C HIS A 152 8.39 12.47 -8.19
N ALA A 153 8.43 13.47 -7.31
CA ALA A 153 7.33 13.72 -6.37
C ALA A 153 6.03 14.11 -7.09
N PHE A 154 6.17 14.71 -8.27
CA PHE A 154 5.07 15.09 -9.16
C PHE A 154 5.23 14.44 -10.53
N LEU A 155 4.12 14.38 -11.28
CA LEU A 155 4.17 14.08 -12.70
C LEU A 155 5.00 15.16 -13.44
N PRO A 156 5.76 14.79 -14.48
CA PRO A 156 6.50 15.75 -15.29
C PRO A 156 5.59 16.83 -15.89
N ALA A 157 5.97 18.11 -15.75
CA ALA A 157 5.17 19.24 -16.22
C ALA A 157 4.82 19.14 -17.72
N LYS A 158 5.71 18.57 -18.55
CA LYS A 158 5.44 18.34 -19.98
C LYS A 158 4.22 17.45 -20.25
N LEU A 159 3.82 16.62 -19.28
CA LEU A 159 2.67 15.73 -19.40
C LEU A 159 1.39 16.33 -18.82
N THR A 160 1.48 17.21 -17.82
CA THR A 160 0.33 17.76 -17.08
C THR A 160 0.00 19.21 -17.45
N ASP A 161 1.00 19.99 -17.83
CA ASP A 161 0.94 21.42 -18.13
C ASP A 161 0.96 21.67 -19.64
N SER A 162 -0.05 21.16 -20.35
CA SER A 162 -0.17 21.38 -21.79
C SER A 162 -0.15 22.88 -22.12
N LYS A 163 0.82 23.28 -22.95
CA LYS A 163 0.94 24.64 -23.48
C LYS A 163 0.22 24.80 -24.83
N ILE A 164 -0.61 23.84 -25.22
CA ILE A 164 -1.34 23.86 -26.49
C ILE A 164 -2.77 24.33 -26.23
N CYS A 165 -3.18 25.40 -26.92
CA CYS A 165 -4.54 25.90 -26.84
C CYS A 165 -5.55 24.85 -27.32
N ALA A 166 -6.49 24.48 -26.46
CA ALA A 166 -7.49 23.46 -26.76
C ALA A 166 -8.45 23.82 -27.91
N ASN A 167 -8.60 25.11 -28.23
CA ASN A 167 -9.48 25.58 -29.30
C ASN A 167 -8.80 25.68 -30.67
N CYS A 168 -7.57 26.19 -30.73
CA CYS A 168 -6.91 26.54 -32.00
C CYS A 168 -5.54 25.87 -32.20
N ALA A 169 -5.14 24.99 -31.28
CA ALA A 169 -3.88 24.22 -31.32
C ALA A 169 -2.59 25.06 -31.34
N LYS A 170 -2.64 26.37 -31.09
CA LYS A 170 -1.44 27.19 -30.97
C LYS A 170 -0.61 26.76 -29.73
N PRO A 171 0.72 26.63 -29.86
CA PRO A 171 1.60 26.32 -28.75
C PRO A 171 1.77 27.51 -27.80
N ASP A 172 2.64 27.35 -26.79
CA ASP A 172 3.11 28.38 -25.86
C ASP A 172 2.00 29.19 -25.18
N THR A 173 0.92 28.50 -24.85
CA THR A 173 -0.24 29.07 -24.21
C THR A 173 -0.11 29.00 -22.68
N GLU A 174 -0.11 30.17 -22.04
CA GLU A 174 -0.01 30.27 -20.58
C GLU A 174 -1.37 30.27 -19.88
N ALA A 175 -2.38 30.92 -20.46
CA ALA A 175 -3.69 31.05 -19.83
C ALA A 175 -4.41 29.69 -19.73
N ALA A 176 -5.05 29.45 -18.59
CA ALA A 176 -5.70 28.21 -18.24
C ALA A 176 -7.16 28.42 -17.83
N CYS A 177 -7.98 27.39 -17.99
CA CYS A 177 -9.32 27.36 -17.40
C CYS A 177 -9.21 27.30 -15.88
N SER A 178 -9.55 28.39 -15.19
CA SER A 178 -9.55 28.42 -13.72
C SER A 178 -10.50 27.39 -13.09
N GLY A 179 -11.51 26.91 -13.83
CA GLY A 179 -12.48 25.92 -13.34
C GLY A 179 -11.95 24.49 -13.26
N CYS A 180 -10.94 24.13 -14.04
CA CYS A 180 -10.34 22.79 -14.05
C CYS A 180 -8.81 22.80 -13.88
N LEU A 181 -8.23 23.96 -13.57
CA LEU A 181 -6.86 24.07 -13.11
C LEU A 181 -6.77 23.43 -11.72
N VAL A 182 -5.90 22.44 -11.60
CA VAL A 182 -5.62 21.74 -10.35
C VAL A 182 -4.12 21.87 -10.09
N GLU A 183 -3.80 22.47 -8.95
CA GLU A 183 -2.44 22.68 -8.49
C GLU A 183 -2.25 22.02 -7.13
N VAL A 184 -1.11 21.36 -6.95
CA VAL A 184 -0.67 20.77 -5.68
C VAL A 184 0.73 21.30 -5.41
N ASP A 185 0.94 21.98 -4.29
CA ASP A 185 2.21 22.63 -3.94
C ASP A 185 2.82 23.45 -5.09
N SER A 186 1.99 24.29 -5.74
CA SER A 186 2.37 25.11 -6.90
C SER A 186 2.71 24.33 -8.18
N HIS A 187 2.47 23.03 -8.23
CA HIS A 187 2.65 22.21 -9.43
C HIS A 187 1.32 21.95 -10.12
N VAL A 188 1.24 22.24 -11.42
CA VAL A 188 0.07 21.95 -12.24
C VAL A 188 -0.04 20.44 -12.43
N VAL A 189 -1.08 19.85 -11.84
CA VAL A 189 -1.44 18.43 -12.02
C VAL A 189 -2.37 18.25 -13.22
N MET A 190 -3.22 19.25 -13.47
CA MET A 190 -4.16 19.24 -14.59
C MET A 190 -4.57 20.65 -14.97
N LYS A 191 -4.66 20.93 -16.28
CA LYS A 191 -5.33 22.12 -16.78
C LYS A 191 -5.84 21.94 -18.21
N THR A 192 -6.68 22.87 -18.65
CA THR A 192 -6.95 23.10 -20.08
C THR A 192 -6.47 24.49 -20.44
N ALA A 193 -5.56 24.57 -21.42
CA ALA A 193 -4.94 25.82 -21.85
C ALA A 193 -5.72 26.49 -23.00
N TYR A 194 -5.74 27.83 -23.01
CA TYR A 194 -6.36 28.66 -24.05
C TYR A 194 -5.53 29.90 -24.33
N CYS A 195 -5.37 30.29 -25.60
CA CYS A 195 -4.63 31.52 -25.92
C CYS A 195 -5.22 32.76 -25.23
N ASN A 196 -6.55 32.78 -25.08
CA ASN A 196 -7.30 33.87 -24.48
C ASN A 196 -8.75 33.45 -24.19
N LYS A 197 -9.52 34.35 -23.57
CA LYS A 197 -10.95 34.17 -23.25
C LYS A 197 -11.82 33.88 -24.48
N ALA A 198 -11.46 34.38 -25.67
CA ALA A 198 -12.23 34.12 -26.89
C ALA A 198 -12.12 32.64 -27.30
N CYS A 199 -10.91 32.08 -27.28
CA CYS A 199 -10.68 30.64 -27.52
C CYS A 199 -11.41 29.77 -26.48
N GLN A 200 -11.38 30.16 -25.20
CA GLN A 200 -12.12 29.46 -24.16
C GLN A 200 -13.63 29.49 -24.40
N THR A 201 -14.17 30.65 -24.80
CA THR A 201 -15.62 30.81 -25.06
C THR A 201 -16.06 29.96 -26.24
N GLN A 202 -15.26 29.88 -27.31
CA GLN A 202 -15.54 29.06 -28.48
C GLN A 202 -15.53 27.56 -28.14
N HIS A 203 -14.54 27.09 -27.39
CA HIS A 203 -14.44 25.69 -26.98
C HIS A 203 -15.38 25.32 -25.81
N TRP A 204 -16.06 26.30 -25.18
CA TRP A 204 -16.84 26.08 -23.96
C TRP A 204 -17.93 25.02 -24.12
N LYS A 205 -18.58 24.94 -25.30
CA LYS A 205 -19.64 23.97 -25.55
C LYS A 205 -19.15 22.52 -25.37
N GLU A 206 -17.93 22.23 -25.79
CA GLU A 206 -17.29 20.91 -25.69
C GLU A 206 -16.65 20.72 -24.31
N HIS A 207 -15.98 21.76 -23.80
CA HIS A 207 -15.24 21.71 -22.54
C HIS A 207 -16.10 21.65 -21.28
N LYS A 208 -17.31 22.23 -21.30
CA LYS A 208 -18.11 22.45 -20.09
C LYS A 208 -18.35 21.16 -19.28
N SER A 209 -18.70 20.06 -19.94
CA SER A 209 -18.97 18.78 -19.28
C SER A 209 -17.69 18.21 -18.63
N GLN A 210 -16.57 18.25 -19.35
CA GLN A 210 -15.26 17.82 -18.85
C GLN A 210 -14.81 18.68 -17.67
N CYS A 211 -14.89 20.01 -17.79
CA CYS A 211 -14.52 20.95 -16.73
C CYS A 211 -15.30 20.68 -15.44
N LEU A 212 -16.62 20.49 -15.55
CA LEU A 212 -17.47 20.20 -14.40
C LEU A 212 -17.16 18.82 -13.80
N GLY A 213 -16.90 17.80 -14.63
CA GLY A 213 -16.49 16.47 -14.19
C GLY A 213 -15.19 16.51 -13.39
N ARG A 214 -14.15 17.14 -13.96
CA ARG A 214 -12.83 17.34 -13.32
C ARG A 214 -12.95 18.06 -11.98
N ARG A 215 -13.68 19.17 -11.91
CA ARG A 215 -13.86 19.92 -10.67
C ARG A 215 -14.53 19.07 -9.57
N LYS A 216 -15.58 18.33 -9.92
CA LYS A 216 -16.29 17.45 -8.98
C LYS A 216 -15.40 16.32 -8.47
N VAL A 217 -14.68 15.63 -9.35
CA VAL A 217 -13.81 14.52 -8.93
C VAL A 217 -12.63 15.03 -8.10
N CYS A 218 -12.04 16.18 -8.41
CA CYS A 218 -10.94 16.73 -7.61
C CYS A 218 -11.41 17.12 -6.19
N ARG A 219 -12.61 17.70 -6.07
CA ARG A 219 -13.24 17.96 -4.76
C ARG A 219 -13.50 16.67 -3.98
N ALA A 220 -14.01 15.64 -4.66
CA ALA A 220 -14.27 14.33 -4.05
C ALA A 220 -12.99 13.66 -3.55
N VAL A 221 -11.95 13.62 -4.38
CA VAL A 221 -10.65 13.02 -4.04
C VAL A 221 -9.98 13.80 -2.92
N SER A 222 -10.05 15.13 -2.92
CA SER A 222 -9.50 15.94 -1.83
C SER A 222 -10.19 15.66 -0.48
N LEU A 223 -11.51 15.50 -0.46
CA LEU A 223 -12.25 15.12 0.76
C LEU A 223 -11.93 13.67 1.17
N LEU A 224 -11.90 12.73 0.21
CA LEU A 224 -11.58 11.32 0.47
C LEU A 224 -10.17 11.15 1.03
N TYR A 225 -9.18 11.84 0.48
CA TYR A 225 -7.81 11.81 0.96
C TYR A 225 -7.72 12.24 2.42
N ASP A 226 -8.31 13.38 2.78
CA ASP A 226 -8.31 13.89 4.16
C ASP A 226 -9.02 12.92 5.12
N LEU A 227 -10.14 12.34 4.71
CA LEU A 227 -10.86 11.32 5.49
C LEU A 227 -10.01 10.05 5.69
N PHE A 228 -9.29 9.61 4.67
CA PHE A 228 -8.46 8.39 4.75
C PHE A 228 -7.21 8.63 5.60
N VAL A 229 -6.57 9.79 5.48
CA VAL A 229 -5.47 10.20 6.36
C VAL A 229 -5.95 10.25 7.81
N MET A 230 -7.12 10.85 8.06
CA MET A 230 -7.71 10.91 9.40
C MET A 230 -8.03 9.53 9.95
N PHE A 231 -8.69 8.68 9.15
CA PHE A 231 -9.02 7.31 9.52
C PHE A 231 -7.76 6.53 9.90
N GLN A 232 -6.73 6.54 9.07
CA GLN A 232 -5.49 5.82 9.37
C GLN A 232 -4.74 6.40 10.56
N LYS A 233 -4.72 7.73 10.74
CA LYS A 233 -4.09 8.36 11.91
C LYS A 233 -4.75 7.91 13.21
N LYS A 234 -6.06 7.67 13.20
CA LYS A 234 -6.85 7.31 14.38
C LYS A 234 -6.93 5.80 14.60
N ALA A 235 -7.07 5.02 13.53
CA ALA A 235 -7.43 3.61 13.55
C ALA A 235 -6.42 2.72 12.81
N SER A 236 -5.12 3.01 12.90
CA SER A 236 -4.04 2.19 12.32
C SER A 236 -4.03 0.79 12.93
N ILE A 237 -3.68 -0.22 12.14
CA ILE A 237 -3.46 -1.59 12.64
C ILE A 237 -2.05 -1.69 13.20
N ASP A 238 -1.90 -2.51 14.22
CA ASP A 238 -0.66 -2.86 14.89
C ASP A 238 0.51 -3.04 13.92
N LYS A 239 1.28 -1.97 13.85
CA LYS A 239 2.57 -1.90 13.20
C LYS A 239 3.67 -1.58 14.21
N GLN A 240 3.40 -1.66 15.53
CA GLN A 240 4.24 -1.16 16.64
C GLN A 240 5.40 -0.26 16.16
N VAL A 241 5.06 0.87 15.54
CA VAL A 241 6.08 1.63 14.83
C VAL A 241 6.95 2.26 15.91
N THR A 242 8.23 1.89 15.92
CA THR A 242 9.22 2.37 16.89
C THR A 242 10.10 3.47 16.32
N GLY A 243 10.13 3.58 14.99
CA GLY A 243 10.86 4.65 14.32
C GLY A 243 10.49 4.75 12.85
N ILE A 244 10.62 5.95 12.30
CA ILE A 244 10.51 6.21 10.87
C ILE A 244 11.75 7.03 10.51
N ALA A 245 12.53 6.55 9.54
CA ALA A 245 13.80 7.19 9.18
C ALA A 245 14.06 7.11 7.68
N GLU A 246 14.65 8.16 7.10
CA GLU A 246 15.14 8.09 5.73
C GLU A 246 16.54 7.47 5.70
N LYS A 247 16.75 6.49 4.82
CA LYS A 247 18.09 5.97 4.48
C LYS A 247 18.15 5.80 2.96
N GLN A 248 19.15 6.42 2.32
CA GLN A 248 19.38 6.30 0.86
C GLN A 248 18.13 6.66 0.02
N GLY A 249 17.37 7.69 0.41
CA GLY A 249 16.15 8.09 -0.30
C GLY A 249 14.97 7.12 -0.15
N ILE A 250 15.00 6.23 0.85
CA ILE A 250 13.94 5.28 1.17
C ILE A 250 13.43 5.58 2.58
N THR A 251 12.11 5.63 2.74
CA THR A 251 11.46 5.76 4.05
C THR A 251 11.44 4.39 4.72
N ASN A 252 12.34 4.17 5.69
CA ASN A 252 12.33 2.95 6.49
C ASN A 252 11.36 3.09 7.65
N ILE A 253 10.52 2.07 7.81
CA ILE A 253 9.56 1.94 8.91
C ILE A 253 10.10 0.85 9.82
N LEU A 254 10.43 1.22 11.05
CA LEU A 254 11.01 0.32 12.05
C LEU A 254 9.92 -0.16 12.99
N TYR A 255 9.87 -1.47 13.19
CA TYR A 255 8.87 -2.12 14.02
C TYR A 255 9.52 -2.59 15.32
N GLY A 256 8.77 -2.45 16.41
CA GLY A 256 9.16 -3.06 17.68
C GLY A 256 9.12 -4.57 17.61
N GLN A 257 9.65 -5.22 18.65
CA GLN A 257 9.46 -6.65 18.84
C GLN A 257 7.97 -6.89 19.08
N PRO A 258 7.24 -7.54 18.16
CA PRO A 258 5.80 -7.64 18.25
C PRO A 258 5.39 -8.09 19.65
N ASP A 259 6.06 -9.15 20.16
CA ASP A 259 5.73 -9.82 21.42
C ASP A 259 5.58 -8.86 22.61
N GLU A 260 6.35 -7.76 22.65
CA GLU A 260 6.23 -6.73 23.69
C GLU A 260 4.82 -6.15 23.74
N TRP A 261 4.21 -5.84 22.59
CA TRP A 261 2.86 -5.28 22.49
C TRP A 261 1.80 -6.25 23.05
N ALA A 262 1.92 -7.53 22.71
CA ALA A 262 1.05 -8.59 23.19
C ALA A 262 1.22 -8.87 24.68
N PHE A 263 2.45 -8.84 25.20
CA PHE A 263 2.69 -9.00 26.64
C PHE A 263 2.09 -7.87 27.47
N GLN A 264 1.89 -6.69 26.91
CA GLN A 264 1.33 -5.54 27.60
C GLN A 264 -0.19 -5.39 27.45
N GLY A 265 -0.85 -6.23 26.65
CA GLY A 265 -2.29 -6.13 26.44
C GLY A 265 -2.71 -4.87 25.69
N LYS A 266 -1.85 -4.37 24.81
CA LYS A 266 -2.16 -3.20 24.00
C LYS A 266 -3.22 -3.56 22.93
N PRO A 267 -4.03 -2.59 22.44
CA PRO A 267 -5.02 -2.85 21.41
C PRO A 267 -4.37 -3.04 20.03
N PHE A 268 -4.98 -3.86 19.17
CA PHE A 268 -4.58 -3.98 17.75
C PHE A 268 -4.87 -2.70 16.95
N VAL A 269 -5.99 -2.04 17.23
CA VAL A 269 -6.35 -0.77 16.59
C VAL A 269 -5.85 0.38 17.46
N SER A 270 -4.93 1.15 16.93
CA SER A 270 -4.27 2.23 17.66
C SER A 270 -4.05 3.48 16.81
N ARG A 271 -3.68 4.57 17.47
CA ARG A 271 -3.32 5.81 16.77
C ARG A 271 -1.94 5.66 16.15
N PHE A 272 -1.79 6.12 14.91
CA PHE A 272 -0.51 6.14 14.23
C PHE A 272 0.46 7.14 14.91
N PRO A 273 1.71 6.77 15.21
CA PRO A 273 2.66 7.63 15.92
C PRO A 273 3.35 8.62 14.97
N SER A 274 2.61 9.57 14.39
CA SER A 274 3.14 10.51 13.39
C SER A 274 4.33 11.35 13.89
N GLY A 275 4.44 11.59 15.20
CA GLY A 275 5.54 12.33 15.80
C GLY A 275 6.91 11.65 15.74
N MET A 276 6.99 10.38 15.32
CA MET A 276 8.26 9.68 15.10
C MET A 276 8.89 9.96 13.75
N ALA A 277 8.13 10.52 12.80
CA ALA A 277 8.62 10.79 11.45
C ALA A 277 9.41 12.10 11.38
N PRO A 278 10.46 12.17 10.55
CA PRO A 278 11.26 13.39 10.38
C PRO A 278 10.52 14.51 9.65
N SER A 279 9.46 14.20 8.89
CA SER A 279 8.58 15.17 8.26
C SER A 279 7.17 14.60 8.06
N GLU A 280 6.21 15.47 7.72
CA GLU A 280 4.84 15.04 7.40
C GLU A 280 4.81 14.08 6.20
N GLU A 281 5.65 14.28 5.19
CA GLU A 281 5.76 13.37 4.04
C GLU A 281 6.18 11.96 4.46
N HIS A 282 7.15 11.85 5.37
CA HIS A 282 7.59 10.56 5.90
C HIS A 282 6.49 9.90 6.74
N ALA A 283 5.75 10.70 7.52
CA ALA A 283 4.61 10.22 8.27
C ALA A 283 3.53 9.67 7.32
N LEU A 284 3.19 10.38 6.24
CA LEU A 284 2.19 9.97 5.26
C LEU A 284 2.64 8.73 4.48
N ALA A 285 3.91 8.66 4.08
CA ALA A 285 4.46 7.49 3.41
C ALA A 285 4.32 6.24 4.28
N ALA A 286 4.74 6.34 5.56
CA ALA A 286 4.61 5.25 6.51
C ALA A 286 3.14 4.92 6.86
N LEU A 287 2.27 5.93 6.92
CA LEU A 287 0.84 5.77 7.19
C LEU A 287 0.13 4.95 6.11
N PHE A 288 0.52 5.11 4.84
CA PHE A 288 -0.10 4.45 3.69
C PHE A 288 0.64 3.20 3.21
N ASP A 289 1.79 2.87 3.82
CA ASP A 289 2.56 1.68 3.47
C ASP A 289 1.69 0.42 3.52
N SER A 290 1.58 -0.27 2.38
CA SER A 290 0.80 -1.51 2.26
C SER A 290 -0.71 -1.36 2.57
N GLU A 291 -1.25 -0.14 2.62
CA GLU A 291 -2.67 0.12 2.96
C GLU A 291 -3.57 0.28 1.73
N CYS A 292 -3.03 0.25 0.51
CA CYS A 292 -3.76 0.59 -0.72
C CYS A 292 -5.04 -0.25 -0.94
N GLN A 293 -4.99 -1.57 -0.73
CA GLN A 293 -6.17 -2.45 -0.81
C GLN A 293 -7.02 -2.40 0.45
N GLN A 294 -6.34 -2.38 1.61
CA GLN A 294 -6.98 -2.43 2.92
C GLN A 294 -7.94 -1.25 3.11
N LEU A 295 -7.52 -0.04 2.71
CA LEU A 295 -8.35 1.15 2.76
C LEU A 295 -9.57 1.08 1.85
N LEU A 296 -9.40 0.59 0.63
CA LEU A 296 -10.51 0.45 -0.32
C LEU A 296 -11.54 -0.57 0.17
N SER A 297 -11.09 -1.63 0.84
CA SER A 297 -11.95 -2.61 1.49
C SER A 297 -12.67 -2.02 2.72
N THR A 298 -11.92 -1.54 3.71
CA THR A 298 -12.46 -1.06 5.00
C THR A 298 -13.36 0.18 4.82
N CYS A 299 -12.97 1.11 3.94
CA CYS A 299 -13.69 2.36 3.70
C CYS A 299 -14.53 2.33 2.41
N HIS A 300 -14.91 1.15 1.92
CA HIS A 300 -15.68 0.96 0.70
C HIS A 300 -16.95 1.84 0.66
N GLY A 301 -17.73 1.86 1.75
CA GLY A 301 -18.97 2.66 1.83
C GLY A 301 -18.74 4.17 1.72
N VAL A 302 -17.57 4.67 2.13
CA VAL A 302 -17.19 6.08 1.98
C VAL A 302 -16.84 6.41 0.53
N VAL A 303 -16.16 5.49 -0.18
CA VAL A 303 -15.89 5.62 -1.62
C VAL A 303 -17.19 5.54 -2.43
N ASP A 304 -18.07 4.59 -2.09
CA ASP A 304 -19.42 4.47 -2.66
C ASP A 304 -20.20 5.77 -2.52
N LEU A 305 -20.20 6.35 -1.32
CA LEU A 305 -20.93 7.55 -1.02
C LEU A 305 -20.42 8.78 -1.79
N LEU A 306 -19.10 8.96 -1.85
CA LEU A 306 -18.49 10.23 -2.27
C LEU A 306 -18.02 10.25 -3.73
N LEU A 307 -17.70 9.10 -4.32
CA LEU A 307 -17.05 9.03 -5.63
C LEU A 307 -17.91 8.37 -6.71
N ILE A 308 -18.56 7.24 -6.42
CA ILE A 308 -19.36 6.50 -7.41
C ILE A 308 -20.42 7.39 -8.09
N PRO A 309 -21.17 8.29 -7.40
CA PRO A 309 -22.17 9.14 -8.03
C PRO A 309 -21.63 10.08 -9.11
N LEU A 310 -20.31 10.23 -9.23
CA LEU A 310 -19.65 11.09 -10.22
C LEU A 310 -19.15 10.33 -11.44
N CYS A 311 -19.16 9.00 -11.39
CA CYS A 311 -18.49 8.15 -12.34
C CYS A 311 -19.52 7.37 -13.17
N GLN A 312 -19.20 7.13 -14.44
CA GLN A 312 -19.86 6.11 -15.25
C GLN A 312 -19.42 4.72 -14.81
N THR A 313 -18.11 4.54 -14.59
CA THR A 313 -17.51 3.33 -14.04
C THR A 313 -16.39 3.69 -13.08
N LEU A 314 -16.19 2.83 -12.08
CA LEU A 314 -15.04 2.87 -11.18
C LEU A 314 -14.43 1.47 -11.18
N GLN A 315 -13.11 1.40 -11.35
CA GLN A 315 -12.35 0.15 -11.36
C GLN A 315 -11.22 0.21 -10.34
N GLU A 316 -10.93 -0.91 -9.70
CA GLU A 316 -9.69 -1.09 -8.95
C GLU A 316 -8.63 -1.60 -9.93
N VAL A 317 -7.45 -1.00 -9.97
CA VAL A 317 -6.41 -1.39 -10.95
C VAL A 317 -5.13 -1.72 -10.20
N GLN A 318 -4.66 -2.95 -10.36
CA GLN A 318 -3.36 -3.38 -9.86
C GLN A 318 -2.25 -2.94 -10.83
N ILE A 319 -1.23 -2.29 -10.29
CA ILE A 319 -0.09 -1.77 -11.07
C ILE A 319 1.24 -2.16 -10.43
N MET A 320 2.29 -2.20 -11.24
CA MET A 320 3.66 -2.21 -10.73
C MET A 320 4.21 -0.78 -10.69
N PRO A 321 4.58 -0.25 -9.52
CA PRO A 321 5.02 1.13 -9.42
C PRO A 321 6.36 1.33 -10.13
N ARG A 322 6.52 2.50 -10.75
CA ARG A 322 7.81 3.02 -11.24
C ARG A 322 7.89 4.52 -11.04
N ASN A 323 9.08 5.08 -11.21
CA ASN A 323 9.34 6.49 -10.95
C ASN A 323 8.84 6.89 -9.56
N ALA A 324 9.12 6.07 -8.55
CA ALA A 324 8.88 6.46 -7.15
C ALA A 324 9.91 7.52 -6.74
N HIS A 325 9.45 8.55 -6.05
CA HIS A 325 10.33 9.59 -5.52
C HIS A 325 11.08 9.10 -4.29
N ARG A 326 10.33 8.53 -3.34
CA ARG A 326 10.81 8.05 -2.05
C ARG A 326 9.95 6.84 -1.63
N PRO A 327 10.29 5.61 -2.07
CA PRO A 327 9.54 4.43 -1.70
C PRO A 327 9.68 4.13 -0.21
N THR A 328 8.74 3.37 0.35
CA THR A 328 8.81 2.83 1.70
C THR A 328 9.49 1.47 1.75
N CYS A 329 10.18 1.19 2.85
CA CYS A 329 10.66 -0.13 3.20
C CYS A 329 10.29 -0.43 4.65
N ASP A 330 9.50 -1.47 4.82
CA ASP A 330 9.08 -1.96 6.11
C ASP A 330 10.12 -2.96 6.64
N MET A 331 10.66 -2.69 7.83
CA MET A 331 11.67 -3.51 8.49
C MET A 331 11.04 -4.29 9.65
N ARG A 332 10.57 -5.51 9.37
CA ARG A 332 9.93 -6.44 10.33
C ARG A 332 10.71 -7.74 10.40
N ASP A 333 10.89 -8.27 11.61
CA ASP A 333 11.52 -9.58 11.85
C ASP A 333 12.87 -9.78 11.13
N ASP A 334 13.71 -8.74 11.15
CA ASP A 334 15.00 -8.67 10.44
C ASP A 334 14.92 -8.81 8.91
N ALA A 335 13.72 -8.68 8.34
CA ALA A 335 13.45 -8.68 6.91
C ALA A 335 12.95 -7.30 6.42
N ALA A 336 13.43 -6.90 5.25
CA ALA A 336 12.96 -5.77 4.49
C ALA A 336 11.82 -6.17 3.57
N HIS A 337 10.77 -5.37 3.59
CA HIS A 337 9.65 -5.43 2.67
C HIS A 337 9.55 -4.08 1.96
N ASN A 338 10.18 -3.98 0.79
CA ASN A 338 10.19 -2.74 0.02
C ASN A 338 8.96 -2.70 -0.89
N THR A 339 8.17 -1.63 -0.81
CA THR A 339 6.89 -1.51 -1.53
C THR A 339 7.04 -1.56 -3.04
N MET A 340 8.22 -1.26 -3.57
CA MET A 340 8.49 -1.40 -5.00
C MET A 340 8.35 -2.85 -5.47
N TYR A 341 8.55 -3.87 -4.66
CA TYR A 341 8.37 -5.27 -5.10
C TYR A 341 6.91 -5.74 -5.11
N ASN A 342 5.99 -4.94 -4.56
CA ASN A 342 4.57 -5.25 -4.42
C ASN A 342 3.71 -4.58 -5.50
N GLN A 343 2.55 -5.18 -5.74
CA GLN A 343 1.50 -4.54 -6.52
C GLN A 343 0.90 -3.40 -5.72
N HIS A 344 0.55 -2.32 -6.41
CA HIS A 344 -0.15 -1.19 -5.87
C HIS A 344 -1.56 -1.12 -6.45
N SER A 345 -2.54 -0.81 -5.62
CA SER A 345 -3.93 -0.63 -6.05
C SER A 345 -4.26 0.85 -6.18
N VAL A 346 -4.74 1.23 -7.35
CA VAL A 346 -5.29 2.57 -7.62
C VAL A 346 -6.71 2.46 -8.15
N LEU A 347 -7.47 3.55 -8.09
CA LEU A 347 -8.78 3.61 -8.72
C LEU A 347 -8.67 4.25 -10.12
N CYS A 348 -9.32 3.66 -11.12
CA CYS A 348 -9.55 4.26 -12.42
C CYS A 348 -11.03 4.67 -12.52
N ALA A 349 -11.29 5.97 -12.48
CA ALA A 349 -12.63 6.53 -12.61
C ALA A 349 -12.88 6.97 -14.05
N THR A 350 -13.90 6.42 -14.70
CA THR A 350 -14.42 6.96 -15.98
C THR A 350 -15.53 7.93 -15.64
N LEU A 351 -15.33 9.22 -15.92
CA LEU A 351 -16.31 10.28 -15.65
C LEU A 351 -17.48 10.23 -16.63
N MET A 352 -18.56 10.94 -16.32
CA MET A 352 -19.72 11.09 -17.22
C MET A 352 -19.38 11.74 -18.58
N SER A 353 -18.23 12.40 -18.69
CA SER A 353 -17.68 12.92 -19.95
C SER A 353 -16.95 11.87 -20.79
N GLY A 354 -16.75 10.65 -20.27
CA GLY A 354 -15.90 9.60 -20.84
C GLY A 354 -14.41 9.76 -20.51
N GLU A 355 -14.01 10.84 -19.83
CA GLU A 355 -12.63 11.04 -19.40
C GLU A 355 -12.24 10.06 -18.30
N GLN A 356 -11.04 9.46 -18.40
CA GLN A 356 -10.50 8.54 -17.40
C GLN A 356 -9.51 9.25 -16.49
N MET A 357 -9.68 9.03 -15.18
CA MET A 357 -8.90 9.65 -14.12
C MET A 357 -8.28 8.56 -13.25
N ALA A 358 -6.98 8.67 -13.00
CA ALA A 358 -6.30 7.92 -11.93
C ALA A 358 -6.60 8.61 -10.60
N ILE A 359 -6.97 7.83 -9.59
CA ILE A 359 -7.12 8.29 -8.20
C ILE A 359 -6.25 7.38 -7.33
N ASP A 360 -5.20 7.96 -6.76
CA ASP A 360 -4.21 7.25 -5.97
C ASP A 360 -4.11 7.88 -4.57
N ILE A 361 -4.93 7.36 -3.65
CA ILE A 361 -5.00 7.86 -2.28
C ILE A 361 -3.77 7.43 -1.47
N ALA A 362 -3.17 6.28 -1.81
CA ALA A 362 -2.03 5.70 -1.10
C ALA A 362 -0.69 5.94 -1.80
N GLY A 363 -0.64 6.82 -2.83
CA GLY A 363 0.56 7.14 -3.59
C GLY A 363 1.71 7.74 -2.77
N ALA A 364 1.40 8.27 -1.58
CA ALA A 364 2.39 8.78 -0.64
C ALA A 364 3.42 7.72 -0.20
N GLN A 365 3.10 6.42 -0.23
CA GLN A 365 4.07 5.35 0.07
C GLN A 365 5.21 5.26 -0.98
N PHE A 366 5.05 5.93 -2.13
CA PHE A 366 6.07 6.07 -3.17
C PHE A 366 6.66 7.49 -3.23
N GLY A 367 6.24 8.38 -2.31
CA GLY A 367 6.58 9.80 -2.32
C GLY A 367 5.88 10.59 -3.42
N TRP A 368 4.78 10.08 -4.01
CA TRP A 368 3.96 10.81 -4.96
C TRP A 368 3.01 11.76 -4.24
N ARG A 369 2.84 12.98 -4.77
CA ARG A 369 2.00 14.01 -4.16
C ARG A 369 0.67 14.22 -4.86
N GLU A 370 0.57 13.89 -6.14
CA GLU A 370 -0.71 13.92 -6.84
C GLU A 370 -1.62 12.76 -6.40
N THR A 371 -2.83 13.08 -5.94
CA THR A 371 -3.86 12.08 -5.59
C THR A 371 -4.84 11.82 -6.73
N VAL A 372 -4.85 12.70 -7.74
CA VAL A 372 -5.70 12.61 -8.92
C VAL A 372 -4.96 13.10 -10.17
N ALA A 373 -5.06 12.37 -11.28
CA ALA A 373 -4.46 12.75 -12.55
C ALA A 373 -5.23 12.14 -13.73
N GLN A 374 -4.98 12.60 -14.96
CA GLN A 374 -5.52 11.92 -16.14
C GLN A 374 -4.88 10.53 -16.27
N TRP A 375 -5.70 9.50 -16.52
CA TRP A 375 -5.27 8.10 -16.52
C TRP A 375 -4.10 7.83 -17.48
N GLY A 376 -4.19 8.32 -18.72
CA GLY A 376 -3.14 8.13 -19.72
C GLY A 376 -1.80 8.74 -19.30
N VAL A 377 -1.83 9.97 -18.77
CA VAL A 377 -0.62 10.65 -18.26
C VAL A 377 -0.04 9.89 -17.07
N TRP A 378 -0.89 9.58 -16.09
CA TRP A 378 -0.46 8.91 -14.86
C TRP A 378 0.16 7.54 -15.15
N THR A 379 -0.51 6.70 -15.95
CA THR A 379 0.00 5.36 -16.30
C THR A 379 1.29 5.42 -17.12
N SER A 380 1.42 6.40 -18.02
CA SER A 380 2.63 6.61 -18.83
C SER A 380 3.87 6.95 -18.01
N HIS A 381 3.72 7.33 -16.74
CA HIS A 381 4.83 7.69 -15.86
C HIS A 381 4.93 6.81 -14.62
N ARG A 382 3.83 6.39 -14.00
CA ARG A 382 3.81 5.67 -12.71
C ARG A 382 3.73 4.15 -12.82
N VAL A 383 3.36 3.61 -13.99
CA VAL A 383 3.11 2.16 -14.15
C VAL A 383 4.18 1.49 -15.00
N ALA A 384 4.79 0.44 -14.45
CA ALA A 384 5.61 -0.51 -15.19
C ALA A 384 4.74 -1.68 -15.68
N GLY A 385 4.90 -2.07 -16.94
CA GLY A 385 4.17 -3.18 -17.53
C GLY A 385 2.70 -2.87 -17.82
N LYS A 386 1.85 -3.92 -17.84
CA LYS A 386 0.43 -3.81 -18.17
C LYS A 386 -0.38 -3.67 -16.86
N PRO A 387 -1.22 -2.62 -16.71
CA PRO A 387 -2.18 -2.54 -15.61
C PRO A 387 -3.16 -3.72 -15.65
N CYS A 388 -3.56 -4.24 -14.49
CA CYS A 388 -4.56 -5.29 -14.34
C CYS A 388 -5.83 -4.69 -13.73
N PRO A 389 -6.85 -4.39 -14.54
CA PRO A 389 -8.11 -3.85 -14.05
C PRO A 389 -8.97 -4.95 -13.42
N GLU A 390 -9.55 -4.63 -12.27
CA GLU A 390 -10.52 -5.41 -11.52
C GLU A 390 -11.81 -4.58 -11.35
N LEU A 391 -12.90 -5.25 -11.02
CA LEU A 391 -14.14 -4.56 -10.66
C LEU A 391 -13.96 -3.82 -9.33
N PHE A 392 -14.58 -2.65 -9.19
CA PHE A 392 -14.63 -1.99 -7.90
C PHE A 392 -15.37 -2.86 -6.87
N GLY A 393 -14.79 -2.98 -5.68
CA GLY A 393 -15.21 -3.94 -4.65
C GLY A 393 -14.40 -5.24 -4.65
N TYR A 394 -13.43 -5.41 -5.56
CA TYR A 394 -12.56 -6.59 -5.60
C TYR A 394 -11.77 -6.75 -4.29
N ALA A 395 -11.08 -5.71 -3.81
CA ALA A 395 -10.34 -5.76 -2.55
C ALA A 395 -11.25 -6.16 -1.38
N ARG A 396 -12.47 -5.61 -1.33
CA ARG A 396 -13.48 -5.97 -0.32
C ARG A 396 -13.88 -7.44 -0.44
N GLN A 397 -14.18 -7.92 -1.63
CA GLN A 397 -14.55 -9.31 -1.86
C GLN A 397 -13.41 -10.26 -1.44
N CYS A 398 -12.16 -9.96 -1.78
CA CYS A 398 -11.00 -10.74 -1.34
C CYS A 398 -10.89 -10.79 0.18
N MET A 399 -11.08 -9.65 0.86
CA MET A 399 -11.05 -9.55 2.31
C MET A 399 -12.23 -10.29 2.98
N GLU A 400 -13.42 -10.29 2.38
CA GLU A 400 -14.58 -11.00 2.93
C GLU A 400 -14.50 -12.52 2.71
N THR A 401 -13.87 -12.97 1.61
CA THR A 401 -13.87 -14.39 1.21
C THR A 401 -12.61 -15.16 1.63
N LEU A 402 -11.41 -14.61 1.39
CA LEU A 402 -10.14 -15.29 1.64
C LEU A 402 -9.66 -15.10 3.07
N TYR A 403 -9.84 -13.89 3.60
CA TYR A 403 -9.27 -13.49 4.88
C TYR A 403 -9.76 -14.33 6.07
N PRO A 404 -11.04 -14.71 6.18
CA PRO A 404 -11.48 -15.63 7.24
C PRO A 404 -10.81 -17.01 7.19
N LEU A 405 -10.30 -17.42 6.02
CA LEU A 405 -9.66 -18.72 5.80
C LEU A 405 -8.16 -18.70 6.08
N VAL A 406 -7.48 -17.59 5.77
CA VAL A 406 -6.01 -17.51 5.82
C VAL A 406 -5.48 -16.60 6.91
N ALA A 407 -6.24 -15.57 7.31
CA ALA A 407 -5.77 -14.60 8.27
C ALA A 407 -5.93 -15.15 9.69
N PRO A 408 -4.91 -15.00 10.55
CA PRO A 408 -5.04 -15.30 11.96
C PRO A 408 -6.24 -14.60 12.60
N LYS A 409 -6.85 -15.22 13.60
CA LYS A 409 -8.06 -14.72 14.27
C LYS A 409 -7.90 -13.28 14.80
N PHE A 410 -6.71 -12.93 15.28
CA PHE A 410 -6.45 -11.57 15.77
C PHE A 410 -6.57 -10.51 14.68
N VAL A 411 -6.11 -10.82 13.46
CA VAL A 411 -6.24 -9.92 12.30
C VAL A 411 -7.72 -9.72 11.98
N GLN A 412 -8.52 -10.79 11.97
CA GLN A 412 -9.96 -10.72 11.74
C GLN A 412 -10.68 -9.82 12.77
N VAL A 413 -10.29 -9.90 14.05
CA VAL A 413 -10.80 -8.99 15.08
C VAL A 413 -10.45 -7.55 14.77
N SER A 414 -9.18 -7.25 14.46
CA SER A 414 -8.75 -5.88 14.14
C SER A 414 -9.47 -5.30 12.92
N GLU A 415 -9.72 -6.12 11.90
CA GLU A 415 -10.44 -5.74 10.68
C GLU A 415 -11.92 -5.43 10.96
N SER A 416 -12.57 -6.27 11.78
CA SER A 416 -13.94 -6.01 12.21
C SER A 416 -14.05 -4.70 12.99
N GLN A 417 -13.08 -4.42 13.87
CA GLN A 417 -13.02 -3.18 14.63
C GLN A 417 -12.84 -1.95 13.72
N ARG A 418 -11.90 -2.00 12.77
CA ARG A 418 -11.70 -0.94 11.78
C ARG A 418 -12.91 -0.71 10.89
N SER A 419 -13.56 -1.78 10.45
CA SER A 419 -14.79 -1.71 9.65
C SER A 419 -15.93 -1.02 10.43
N SER A 420 -16.06 -1.31 11.72
CA SER A 420 -17.02 -0.63 12.59
C SER A 420 -16.73 0.87 12.74
N LEU A 421 -15.45 1.25 12.88
CA LEU A 421 -15.04 2.66 12.91
C LEU A 421 -15.32 3.37 11.58
N ALA A 422 -15.04 2.72 10.45
CA ALA A 422 -15.32 3.27 9.13
C ALA A 422 -16.82 3.48 8.90
N GLN A 423 -17.67 2.56 9.37
CA GLN A 423 -19.12 2.71 9.32
C GLN A 423 -19.62 3.90 10.16
N LYS A 424 -19.09 4.09 11.38
CA LYS A 424 -19.40 5.27 12.21
C LYS A 424 -19.01 6.57 11.50
N MET A 425 -17.83 6.59 10.88
CA MET A 425 -17.36 7.72 10.07
C MET A 425 -18.30 7.99 8.88
N GLU A 426 -18.70 6.95 8.13
CA GLU A 426 -19.64 7.08 7.01
C GLU A 426 -20.98 7.70 7.44
N VAL A 427 -21.57 7.21 8.52
CA VAL A 427 -22.83 7.76 9.07
C VAL A 427 -22.67 9.22 9.47
N ALA A 428 -21.54 9.59 10.09
CA ALA A 428 -21.25 10.97 10.46
C ALA A 428 -21.14 11.88 9.22
N ILE A 429 -20.46 11.42 8.17
CA ILE A 429 -20.37 12.13 6.88
C ILE A 429 -21.77 12.38 6.32
N GLN A 430 -22.60 11.33 6.22
CA GLN A 430 -23.96 11.43 5.67
C GLN A 430 -24.86 12.40 6.47
N ASN A 431 -24.80 12.34 7.80
CA ASN A 431 -25.56 13.23 8.66
C ASN A 431 -25.12 14.69 8.47
N LYS A 432 -23.79 14.93 8.47
CA LYS A 432 -23.26 16.28 8.30
C LYS A 432 -23.54 16.85 6.91
N MET A 433 -23.51 16.02 5.88
CA MET A 433 -23.94 16.37 4.52
C MET A 433 -25.41 16.83 4.50
N LYS A 434 -26.31 16.12 5.16
CA LYS A 434 -27.74 16.51 5.26
C LYS A 434 -27.93 17.83 6.01
N GLU A 435 -27.26 18.02 7.14
CA GLU A 435 -27.29 19.26 7.93
C GLU A 435 -26.83 20.48 7.12
N ASN A 436 -25.83 20.30 6.25
CA ASN A 436 -25.31 21.34 5.36
C ASN A 436 -26.09 21.48 4.05
N LYS A 437 -27.32 20.94 3.97
CA LYS A 437 -28.20 21.01 2.79
C LYS A 437 -27.59 20.40 1.51
N ALA A 438 -26.69 19.43 1.67
CA ALA A 438 -26.04 18.71 0.58
C ALA A 438 -26.23 17.18 0.76
N PRO A 439 -27.48 16.66 0.71
CA PRO A 439 -27.79 15.28 1.11
C PRO A 439 -27.22 14.19 0.19
N SER A 440 -26.54 14.56 -0.90
CA SER A 440 -25.88 13.64 -1.83
C SER A 440 -24.55 14.23 -2.31
N ALA A 441 -23.64 13.38 -2.78
CA ALA A 441 -22.38 13.81 -3.40
C ALA A 441 -22.61 14.78 -4.57
N VAL A 442 -23.64 14.54 -5.38
CA VAL A 442 -23.97 15.41 -6.52
C VAL A 442 -24.32 16.83 -6.07
N GLU A 443 -25.07 16.99 -4.97
CA GLU A 443 -25.40 18.30 -4.40
C GLU A 443 -24.20 18.93 -3.69
N LEU A 444 -23.42 18.14 -2.93
CA LEU A 444 -22.20 18.59 -2.26
C LEU A 444 -21.23 19.26 -3.21
N TYR A 445 -20.99 18.68 -4.38
CA TYR A 445 -20.03 19.23 -5.33
C TYR A 445 -20.61 20.27 -6.29
N LYS A 446 -21.91 20.61 -6.19
CA LYS A 446 -22.51 21.78 -6.85
C LYS A 446 -22.34 23.08 -6.07
N LEU A 447 -22.01 22.99 -4.78
CA LEU A 447 -21.74 24.16 -3.93
C LEU A 447 -20.65 25.05 -4.56
N ASP A 448 -20.71 26.36 -4.32
CA ASP A 448 -19.60 27.26 -4.65
C ASP A 448 -18.35 26.92 -3.82
N ASP A 449 -17.19 27.51 -4.13
CA ASP A 449 -15.93 27.12 -3.51
C ASP A 449 -15.88 27.42 -2.00
N ALA A 450 -16.44 28.54 -1.56
CA ALA A 450 -16.46 28.92 -0.14
C ALA A 450 -17.41 28.00 0.65
N THR A 451 -18.62 27.76 0.12
CA THR A 451 -19.59 26.87 0.77
C THR A 451 -19.11 25.42 0.78
N PHE A 452 -18.48 24.94 -0.29
CA PHE A 452 -17.87 23.61 -0.32
C PHE A 452 -16.76 23.49 0.72
N ALA A 453 -15.84 24.46 0.82
CA ALA A 453 -14.75 24.43 1.80
C ALA A 453 -15.29 24.40 3.25
N SER A 454 -16.30 25.21 3.56
CA SER A 454 -16.94 25.20 4.88
C SER A 454 -17.62 23.85 5.17
N CYS A 455 -18.33 23.28 4.19
CA CYS A 455 -18.99 21.98 4.33
C CYS A 455 -17.97 20.85 4.50
N LYS A 456 -16.88 20.87 3.73
CA LYS A 456 -15.75 19.93 3.85
C LYS A 456 -15.18 19.93 5.28
N LEU A 457 -14.88 21.09 5.83
CA LEU A 457 -14.37 21.20 7.21
C LEU A 457 -15.35 20.66 8.25
N ALA A 458 -16.65 20.94 8.09
CA ALA A 458 -17.68 20.42 8.98
C ALA A 458 -17.77 18.88 8.91
N ILE A 459 -17.69 18.31 7.69
CA ILE A 459 -17.66 16.86 7.48
C ILE A 459 -16.44 16.23 8.16
N LEU A 460 -15.25 16.81 7.95
CA LEU A 460 -14.01 16.32 8.56
C LEU A 460 -14.08 16.35 10.09
N SER A 461 -14.54 17.46 10.68
CA SER A 461 -14.71 17.57 12.13
C SER A 461 -15.69 16.53 12.69
N SER A 462 -16.80 16.29 11.99
CA SER A 462 -17.79 15.27 12.39
C SER A 462 -17.26 13.85 12.29
N ALA A 463 -16.48 13.57 11.24
CA ALA A 463 -15.82 12.29 11.04
C ALA A 463 -14.77 12.03 12.14
N GLU A 464 -13.98 13.04 12.49
CA GLU A 464 -12.99 12.93 13.55
C GLU A 464 -13.64 12.62 14.90
N GLU A 465 -14.69 13.36 15.26
CA GLU A 465 -15.44 13.12 16.50
C GLU A 465 -16.03 11.69 16.54
N ALA A 466 -16.60 11.22 15.42
CA ALA A 466 -17.14 9.87 15.33
C ALA A 466 -16.06 8.79 15.50
N LEU A 467 -14.86 9.00 14.96
CA LEU A 467 -13.72 8.11 15.12
C LEU A 467 -13.19 8.12 16.56
N ASP A 468 -13.03 9.29 17.18
CA ASP A 468 -12.56 9.39 18.57
C ASP A 468 -13.55 8.78 19.56
N ASN A 469 -14.86 8.97 19.35
CA ASN A 469 -15.90 8.30 20.13
C ASN A 469 -15.88 6.79 19.90
N GLY A 470 -15.79 6.34 18.65
CA GLY A 470 -15.70 4.92 18.31
C GLY A 470 -14.48 4.24 18.93
N LEU A 471 -13.31 4.88 18.92
CA LEU A 471 -12.09 4.36 19.55
C LEU A 471 -12.22 4.28 21.07
N ARG A 472 -12.90 5.24 21.70
CA ARG A 472 -13.18 5.20 23.14
C ARG A 472 -14.06 4.01 23.49
N GLU A 473 -15.16 3.83 22.77
CA GLU A 473 -16.05 2.67 22.92
C GLU A 473 -15.28 1.34 22.71
N LEU A 474 -14.40 1.31 21.71
CA LEU A 474 -13.55 0.17 21.42
C LEU A 474 -12.68 -0.20 22.63
N TYR A 475 -11.97 0.77 23.20
CA TYR A 475 -11.07 0.55 24.34
C TYR A 475 -11.84 0.20 25.61
N GLU A 476 -13.00 0.81 25.84
CA GLU A 476 -13.88 0.49 26.97
C GLU A 476 -14.44 -0.94 26.88
N SER A 477 -14.65 -1.46 25.66
CA SER A 477 -15.12 -2.85 25.44
C SER A 477 -14.10 -3.90 25.87
N LYS A 478 -12.81 -3.54 25.93
CA LYS A 478 -11.65 -4.43 26.10
C LYS A 478 -11.56 -5.58 25.07
N VAL A 479 -12.28 -5.50 23.94
CA VAL A 479 -12.13 -6.40 22.78
C VAL A 479 -10.95 -5.93 21.93
N GLY A 480 -10.21 -6.87 21.33
CA GLY A 480 -9.07 -6.58 20.47
C GLY A 480 -7.78 -6.24 21.21
N LEU A 481 -7.66 -6.62 22.50
CA LEU A 481 -6.41 -6.51 23.24
C LEU A 481 -5.53 -7.73 22.94
N CYS A 482 -4.26 -7.48 22.62
CA CYS A 482 -3.30 -8.48 22.23
C CYS A 482 -2.90 -9.38 23.41
N TYR A 483 -2.64 -10.66 23.14
CA TYR A 483 -2.00 -11.56 24.09
C TYR A 483 -1.29 -12.71 23.36
N ILE A 484 -0.40 -13.41 24.08
CA ILE A 484 0.25 -14.64 23.60
C ILE A 484 -0.37 -15.83 24.33
N ASP A 485 -0.81 -16.83 23.56
CA ASP A 485 -1.39 -18.08 24.08
C ASP A 485 -0.33 -19.13 24.47
N ALA A 486 -0.78 -20.30 24.93
CA ALA A 486 0.08 -21.42 25.32
C ALA A 486 0.97 -21.96 24.18
N GLY A 487 0.55 -21.76 22.92
CA GLY A 487 1.32 -22.14 21.73
C GLY A 487 2.37 -21.10 21.34
N GLY A 488 2.46 -19.97 22.04
CA GLY A 488 3.30 -18.86 21.65
C GLY A 488 2.74 -18.07 20.47
N LEU A 489 1.46 -18.25 20.15
CA LEU A 489 0.82 -17.56 19.05
C LEU A 489 0.09 -16.31 19.52
N TRP A 490 0.04 -15.34 18.61
CA TRP A 490 -0.66 -14.09 18.78
C TRP A 490 -2.16 -14.29 18.74
N GLN A 491 -2.85 -13.66 19.70
CA GLN A 491 -4.30 -13.69 19.81
C GLN A 491 -4.84 -12.31 20.19
N ALA A 492 -6.14 -12.14 19.96
CA ALA A 492 -6.91 -10.97 20.37
C ALA A 492 -8.01 -11.39 21.33
N THR A 493 -8.26 -10.59 22.37
CA THR A 493 -9.47 -10.75 23.18
C THR A 493 -10.70 -10.56 22.30
N THR A 494 -11.65 -11.49 22.40
CA THR A 494 -12.94 -11.43 21.69
C THR A 494 -14.07 -11.00 22.62
N THR A 495 -13.83 -11.02 23.93
CA THR A 495 -14.80 -10.62 24.95
C THR A 495 -14.13 -9.82 26.07
N LYS A 496 -14.92 -9.01 26.78
CA LYS A 496 -14.48 -8.29 27.97
C LYS A 496 -14.00 -9.24 29.08
N GLN A 497 -14.67 -10.39 29.25
CA GLN A 497 -14.30 -11.40 30.24
C GLN A 497 -12.89 -11.97 30.00
N GLN A 498 -12.50 -12.16 28.74
CA GLN A 498 -11.14 -12.59 28.40
C GLN A 498 -10.11 -11.54 28.83
N ALA A 499 -10.35 -10.26 28.52
CA ALA A 499 -9.45 -9.19 28.93
C ALA A 499 -9.35 -9.04 30.46
N GLU A 500 -10.46 -9.12 31.18
CA GLU A 500 -10.46 -9.06 32.65
C GLU A 500 -9.72 -10.25 33.29
N ALA A 501 -9.74 -11.42 32.66
CA ALA A 501 -8.92 -12.55 33.08
C ALA A 501 -7.42 -12.26 32.90
N LEU A 502 -7.04 -11.60 31.79
CA LEU A 502 -5.65 -11.30 31.40
C LEU A 502 -5.03 -10.07 32.08
N GLU A 503 -5.84 -9.16 32.65
CA GLU A 503 -5.40 -7.89 33.23
C GLU A 503 -4.31 -8.02 34.31
N ARG A 504 -4.24 -9.18 34.98
CA ARG A 504 -3.22 -9.47 36.01
C ARG A 504 -1.93 -10.10 35.47
N VAL A 505 -1.91 -10.55 34.21
CA VAL A 505 -0.72 -11.16 33.60
C VAL A 505 -0.04 -10.24 32.59
N TRP A 506 -0.75 -9.26 32.05
CA TRP A 506 -0.12 -8.25 31.21
C TRP A 506 0.96 -7.47 31.96
N LEU A 507 2.02 -7.15 31.23
CA LEU A 507 3.18 -6.42 31.72
C LEU A 507 2.91 -4.92 31.67
N THR A 508 3.32 -4.21 32.70
CA THR A 508 3.32 -2.74 32.73
C THR A 508 4.53 -2.20 31.96
N ASP A 509 4.51 -0.91 31.57
CA ASP A 509 5.69 -0.27 30.98
C ASP A 509 6.92 -0.34 31.91
N GLN A 510 6.68 -0.31 33.24
CA GLN A 510 7.74 -0.48 34.25
C GLN A 510 8.32 -1.90 34.23
N ASP A 511 7.49 -2.93 34.11
CA ASP A 511 7.95 -4.32 34.00
C ASP A 511 8.84 -4.49 32.77
N VAL A 512 8.41 -3.97 31.63
CA VAL A 512 9.15 -4.03 30.36
C VAL A 512 10.50 -3.32 30.49
N LYS A 513 10.52 -2.10 31.04
CA LYS A 513 11.76 -1.36 31.28
C LYS A 513 12.70 -2.13 32.20
N MET A 514 12.22 -2.61 33.34
CA MET A 514 13.02 -3.37 34.29
C MET A 514 13.59 -4.66 33.69
N ALA A 515 12.82 -5.33 32.84
CA ALA A 515 13.28 -6.52 32.14
C ALA A 515 14.41 -6.19 31.17
N LYS A 516 14.24 -5.14 30.34
CA LYS A 516 15.27 -4.65 29.42
C LYS A 516 16.56 -4.25 30.15
N ASP A 517 16.44 -3.47 31.24
CA ASP A 517 17.59 -3.02 32.05
C ASP A 517 18.37 -4.21 32.66
N LYS A 518 17.68 -5.32 32.97
CA LYS A 518 18.27 -6.54 33.52
C LYS A 518 18.64 -7.58 32.46
N GLY A 519 18.39 -7.33 31.17
CA GLY A 519 18.52 -8.34 30.12
C GLY A 519 17.62 -9.56 30.32
N THR A 520 16.49 -9.41 30.99
CA THR A 520 15.51 -10.47 31.23
C THR A 520 14.52 -10.57 30.08
N ASP A 521 14.28 -11.78 29.58
CA ASP A 521 13.27 -12.04 28.56
C ASP A 521 11.84 -11.80 29.12
N LEU A 522 11.07 -10.94 28.45
CA LEU A 522 9.69 -10.60 28.78
C LEU A 522 8.79 -11.85 28.83
N ARG A 523 9.07 -12.84 27.98
CA ARG A 523 8.31 -14.09 27.91
C ARG A 523 8.37 -14.86 29.22
N ILE A 524 9.52 -14.86 29.89
CA ILE A 524 9.70 -15.54 31.18
C ILE A 524 8.81 -14.89 32.25
N ILE A 525 8.80 -13.55 32.30
CA ILE A 525 7.99 -12.79 33.27
C ILE A 525 6.50 -13.05 33.02
N TYR A 526 6.08 -12.99 31.76
CA TYR A 526 4.70 -13.24 31.35
C TYR A 526 4.24 -14.67 31.71
N GLN A 527 5.05 -15.69 31.39
CA GLN A 527 4.77 -17.08 31.73
C GLN A 527 4.70 -17.33 33.24
N LEU A 528 5.56 -16.68 34.04
CA LEU A 528 5.51 -16.79 35.50
C LEU A 528 4.20 -16.23 36.06
N ARG A 529 3.67 -15.14 35.51
CA ARG A 529 2.36 -14.60 35.89
C ARG A 529 1.21 -15.54 35.52
N CYS A 530 1.29 -16.18 34.36
CA CYS A 530 0.29 -17.15 33.89
C CYS A 530 0.21 -18.42 34.77
N LYS A 531 1.32 -18.82 35.40
CA LYS A 531 1.39 -20.01 36.27
C LYS A 531 0.69 -19.86 37.63
N ASN A 532 0.24 -18.66 38.01
CA ASN A 532 -0.51 -18.48 39.26
C ASN A 532 -1.83 -19.28 39.24
N GLN A 533 -2.01 -20.19 40.21
CA GLN A 533 -3.15 -21.12 40.27
C GLN A 533 -4.51 -20.41 40.23
N GLY A 534 -4.63 -19.24 40.88
CA GLY A 534 -5.86 -18.44 40.83
C GLY A 534 -6.13 -17.81 39.45
N GLY A 535 -5.10 -17.56 38.66
CA GLY A 535 -5.21 -17.08 37.28
C GLY A 535 -5.70 -18.18 36.33
N ARG A 536 -5.16 -19.40 36.45
CA ARG A 536 -5.50 -20.54 35.58
C ARG A 536 -6.98 -20.88 35.57
N GLN A 537 -7.65 -20.82 36.72
CA GLN A 537 -9.09 -21.05 36.80
C GLN A 537 -9.87 -19.97 36.04
N LYS A 538 -9.44 -18.70 36.11
CA LYS A 538 -10.05 -17.58 35.39
C LYS A 538 -9.85 -17.69 33.88
N PHE A 539 -8.65 -18.05 33.43
CA PHE A 539 -8.37 -18.27 32.01
C PHE A 539 -9.27 -19.35 31.43
N LYS A 540 -9.35 -20.51 32.10
CA LYS A 540 -10.22 -21.60 31.67
C LYS A 540 -11.69 -21.18 31.63
N ALA A 541 -12.16 -20.43 32.63
CA ALA A 541 -13.53 -19.91 32.67
C ALA A 541 -13.82 -18.89 31.55
N ALA A 542 -12.81 -18.19 31.06
CA ALA A 542 -12.89 -17.26 29.93
C ALA A 542 -12.58 -17.92 28.56
N GLY A 543 -12.36 -19.24 28.52
CA GLY A 543 -12.00 -19.97 27.29
C GLY A 543 -10.62 -19.60 26.74
N LEU A 544 -9.67 -19.25 27.59
CA LEU A 544 -8.30 -18.91 27.23
C LEU A 544 -7.34 -20.07 27.51
N GLU A 545 -6.52 -20.41 26.52
CA GLU A 545 -5.42 -21.38 26.64
C GLU A 545 -4.11 -20.64 26.91
N MET A 546 -3.80 -20.40 28.18
CA MET A 546 -2.61 -19.63 28.61
C MET A 546 -1.43 -20.54 29.03
N PRO A 547 -0.17 -20.06 28.91
CA PRO A 547 1.05 -20.80 29.28
C PRO A 547 1.15 -21.34 30.73
#